data_AF-A0A257STA1-F1
#
_entry.id   AF-A0A257STA1-F1
#
_cell.length_a   1.000
_cell.length_b   1.000
_cell.length_c   1.000
_cell.angle_alpha   90.00
_cell.angle_beta   90.00
_cell.angle_gamma   90.00
#
_symmetry.space_group_name_H-M   'P 1'
#
loop_
_entity.id
_entity.type
_entity.pdbx_description
1 polymer ?
#
loop_
_entity_poly.entity_id
_entity_poly.type
_entity_poly.pdbx_seq_one_letter_code
_entity_poly.pdbx_strand_id
1 'polypeptide(L)'
;MDRIPDFTAHEMEVAGAILLERYEKTVELEFAQSELRLDPHARDLVDCPTLYWNERGCHFVVFKTAPSRYRGQFFYRVRQTYGTGIEEYDDLGDCVLTLVRVQSDHERAQGQEKESP
;
A
#
# COMPACT_ATOMS: atom_id res chain seq x y z
N MET A 1 24.98 -4.86 -7.27
CA MET A 1 23.56 -5.03 -6.92
C MET A 1 23.02 -3.63 -6.74
N ASP A 2 22.26 -3.15 -7.71
CA ASP A 2 21.64 -1.83 -7.60
C ASP A 2 20.45 -1.95 -6.65
N ARG A 3 20.48 -1.15 -5.59
CA ARG A 3 19.39 -1.03 -4.63
C ARG A 3 18.17 -0.44 -5.36
N ILE A 4 16.97 -0.92 -5.03
CA ILE A 4 15.73 -0.31 -5.54
C ILE A 4 15.73 1.16 -5.10
N PRO A 5 15.55 2.13 -6.03
CA PRO A 5 15.59 3.54 -5.68
C PRO A 5 14.41 3.89 -4.77
N ASP A 6 14.63 4.85 -3.88
CA ASP A 6 13.57 5.40 -3.02
C ASP A 6 12.44 6.05 -3.86
N PHE A 7 11.36 6.42 -3.17
CA PHE A 7 10.26 7.15 -3.80
C PHE A 7 10.72 8.53 -4.27
N THR A 8 10.29 8.92 -5.46
CA THR A 8 10.60 10.26 -6.01
C THR A 8 9.70 11.32 -5.36
N ALA A 9 10.10 12.58 -5.40
CA ALA A 9 9.26 13.67 -4.90
C ALA A 9 7.88 13.71 -5.59
N HIS A 10 7.85 13.47 -6.90
CA HIS A 10 6.61 13.42 -7.66
C HIS A 10 5.70 12.25 -7.23
N GLU A 11 6.27 11.06 -7.05
CA GLU A 11 5.55 9.91 -6.50
C GLU A 11 4.90 10.24 -5.15
N MET A 12 5.65 10.93 -4.27
CA MET A 12 5.17 11.33 -2.95
C MET A 12 4.06 12.38 -3.01
N GLU A 13 4.18 13.35 -3.90
CA GLU A 13 3.14 14.37 -4.14
C GLU A 13 1.84 13.72 -4.64
N VAL A 14 1.93 12.78 -5.58
CA VAL A 14 0.77 12.04 -6.11
C VAL A 14 0.09 11.23 -5.01
N ALA A 15 0.85 10.45 -4.23
CA ALA A 15 0.28 9.69 -3.12
C ALA A 15 -0.39 10.61 -2.08
N GLY A 16 0.27 11.70 -1.71
CA GLY A 16 -0.27 12.69 -0.77
C GLY A 16 -1.56 13.35 -1.27
N ALA A 17 -1.64 13.71 -2.56
CA ALA A 17 -2.84 14.29 -3.15
C ALA A 17 -4.04 13.34 -3.12
N ILE A 18 -3.83 12.06 -3.47
CA ILE A 18 -4.89 11.04 -3.42
C ILE A 18 -5.41 10.85 -2.00
N LEU A 19 -4.50 10.79 -1.02
CA LEU A 19 -4.88 10.64 0.39
C LEU A 19 -5.59 11.88 0.93
N LEU A 20 -5.16 13.08 0.52
CA LEU A 20 -5.83 14.34 0.86
C LEU A 20 -7.27 14.36 0.34
N GLU A 21 -7.49 14.00 -0.92
CA GLU A 21 -8.84 13.91 -1.50
C GLU A 21 -9.69 12.84 -0.80
N ARG A 22 -9.10 11.69 -0.46
CA ARG A 22 -9.80 10.58 0.18
C ARG A 22 -10.23 10.89 1.62
N TYR A 23 -9.37 11.54 2.39
CA TYR A 23 -9.55 11.72 3.83
C TYR A 23 -9.89 13.16 4.23
N GLU A 24 -9.91 14.09 3.26
CA GLU A 24 -10.18 15.53 3.45
C GLU A 24 -9.22 16.19 4.47
N LYS A 25 -8.04 15.61 4.64
CA LYS A 25 -6.97 16.09 5.51
C LYS A 25 -5.61 15.61 5.02
N THR A 26 -4.56 16.32 5.41
CA THR A 26 -3.19 15.85 5.19
C THR A 26 -2.97 14.57 5.99
N VAL A 27 -2.55 13.51 5.29
CA VAL A 27 -2.14 12.24 5.90
C VAL A 27 -0.63 12.22 6.03
N GLU A 28 -0.14 11.84 7.21
CA GLU A 28 1.29 11.67 7.43
C GLU A 28 1.76 10.38 6.75
N LEU A 29 2.66 10.55 5.78
CA LEU A 29 3.31 9.46 5.07
C LEU A 29 4.66 9.18 5.74
N GLU A 30 4.82 7.96 6.24
CA GLU A 30 6.07 7.51 6.84
C GLU A 30 6.85 6.64 5.85
N PHE A 31 8.17 6.77 5.92
CA PHE A 31 9.10 5.98 5.12
C PHE A 31 9.73 4.89 5.95
N ALA A 32 9.75 3.68 5.38
CA ALA A 32 10.42 2.53 5.95
C ALA A 32 11.19 1.75 4.88
N GLN A 33 11.92 0.74 5.34
CA GLN A 33 12.49 -0.30 4.49
C GLN A 33 11.89 -1.63 4.95
N SER A 34 11.44 -2.43 4.01
CA SER A 34 10.89 -3.75 4.30
C SER A 34 11.62 -4.81 3.48
N GLU A 35 11.94 -5.93 4.11
CA GLU A 35 12.54 -7.08 3.45
C GLU A 35 11.44 -7.94 2.81
N LEU A 36 11.40 -8.00 1.49
CA LEU A 36 10.38 -8.76 0.74
C LEU A 36 10.99 -9.91 -0.04
N ARG A 37 10.27 -11.02 -0.08
CA ARG A 37 10.50 -12.07 -1.08
C ARG A 37 9.73 -11.71 -2.35
N LEU A 38 10.41 -11.11 -3.32
CA LEU A 38 9.80 -10.69 -4.59
C LEU A 38 9.54 -11.86 -5.55
N ASP A 39 10.44 -12.85 -5.57
CA ASP A 39 10.27 -14.11 -6.30
C ASP A 39 9.99 -15.24 -5.29
N PRO A 40 8.85 -15.95 -5.39
CA PRO A 40 8.53 -17.09 -4.53
C PRO A 40 9.60 -18.17 -4.46
N HIS A 41 10.39 -18.33 -5.54
CA HIS A 41 11.47 -19.31 -5.65
C HIS A 41 12.83 -18.79 -5.20
N ALA A 42 12.97 -17.47 -4.99
CA ALA A 42 14.20 -16.89 -4.48
C ALA A 42 14.38 -17.19 -2.99
N ARG A 43 15.65 -17.40 -2.59
CA ARG A 43 16.03 -17.58 -1.19
C ARG A 43 16.24 -16.26 -0.47
N ASP A 44 16.69 -15.25 -1.20
CA ASP A 44 17.07 -13.96 -0.65
C ASP A 44 15.86 -13.04 -0.53
N LEU A 45 15.85 -12.24 0.53
CA LEU A 45 14.94 -11.11 0.66
C LEU A 45 15.57 -9.88 0.01
N VAL A 46 14.72 -8.99 -0.51
CA VAL A 46 15.11 -7.75 -1.14
C VAL A 46 14.63 -6.60 -0.26
N ASP A 47 15.52 -5.66 0.04
CA ASP A 47 15.17 -4.41 0.71
C ASP A 47 14.36 -3.52 -0.25
N CYS A 48 13.09 -3.32 0.07
CA CYS A 48 12.18 -2.47 -0.68
C CYS A 48 11.86 -1.19 0.09
N PRO A 49 12.06 0.00 -0.53
CA PRO A 49 11.47 1.23 -0.03
C PRO A 49 9.97 1.05 0.19
N THR A 50 9.52 1.43 1.37
CA THR A 50 8.14 1.23 1.81
C THR A 50 7.54 2.56 2.21
N LEU A 51 6.38 2.85 1.64
CA LEU A 51 5.52 3.94 2.05
C LEU A 51 4.45 3.39 2.99
N TYR A 52 4.28 4.01 4.14
CA TYR A 52 3.32 3.60 5.15
C TYR A 52 2.45 4.77 5.60
N TRP A 53 1.19 4.47 5.91
CA TRP A 53 0.33 5.37 6.67
C TRP A 53 -0.73 4.60 7.44
N ASN A 54 -1.33 5.25 8.44
CA ASN A 54 -2.44 4.71 9.20
C ASN A 54 -3.61 5.69 9.16
N GLU A 55 -4.77 5.22 8.73
CA GLU A 55 -5.99 6.01 8.75
C GLU A 55 -7.20 5.16 9.11
N ARG A 56 -8.08 5.72 9.96
CA ARG A 56 -9.31 5.06 10.43
C ARG A 56 -9.09 3.67 11.04
N GLY A 57 -7.93 3.45 11.67
CA GLY A 57 -7.55 2.16 12.27
C GLY A 57 -7.09 1.09 11.27
N CYS A 58 -6.94 1.45 9.99
CA CYS A 58 -6.37 0.62 8.96
C CYS A 58 -4.94 1.06 8.68
N HIS A 59 -4.02 0.09 8.63
CA HIS A 59 -2.63 0.29 8.23
C HIS A 59 -2.51 0.03 6.73
N PHE A 60 -1.79 0.88 6.03
CA PHE A 60 -1.53 0.76 4.61
C PHE A 60 -0.03 0.74 4.35
N VAL A 61 0.39 -0.10 3.42
CA VAL A 61 1.77 -0.21 2.96
C VAL A 61 1.81 -0.28 1.44
N VAL A 62 2.71 0.49 0.85
CA VAL A 62 3.07 0.37 -0.57
C VAL A 62 4.56 0.12 -0.66
N PHE A 63 4.93 -1.01 -1.25
CA PHE A 63 6.32 -1.40 -1.48
C PHE A 63 6.73 -1.01 -2.89
N LYS A 64 7.89 -0.37 -3.02
CA LYS A 64 8.55 -0.18 -4.32
C LYS A 64 9.43 -1.40 -4.58
N THR A 65 9.06 -2.21 -5.55
CA THR A 65 9.68 -3.53 -5.83
C THR A 65 10.71 -3.48 -6.96
N ALA A 66 10.66 -2.42 -7.77
CA ALA A 66 11.61 -2.07 -8.82
C ALA A 66 11.38 -0.59 -9.22
N PRO A 67 12.22 0.00 -10.09
CA PRO A 67 11.94 1.31 -10.67
C PRO A 67 10.54 1.32 -11.30
N SER A 68 9.68 2.22 -10.82
CA SER A 68 8.28 2.34 -11.24
C SER A 68 7.48 1.03 -11.13
N ARG A 69 7.73 0.23 -10.09
CA ARG A 69 6.94 -0.98 -9.77
C ARG A 69 6.51 -0.98 -8.32
N TYR A 70 5.22 -1.22 -8.09
CA TYR A 70 4.60 -1.05 -6.77
C TYR A 70 3.68 -2.20 -6.40
N ARG A 71 3.69 -2.57 -5.12
CA ARG A 71 2.73 -3.53 -4.54
C ARG A 71 2.06 -2.92 -3.32
N GLY A 72 0.74 -2.92 -3.28
CA GLY A 72 -0.06 -2.33 -2.20
C GLY A 72 -0.70 -3.39 -1.31
N GLN A 73 -0.64 -3.19 0.01
CA GLN A 73 -1.35 -4.01 0.99
C GLN A 73 -1.95 -3.13 2.10
N PHE A 74 -3.01 -3.62 2.74
CA PHE A 74 -3.58 -3.01 3.94
C PHE A 74 -3.94 -4.07 4.97
N PHE A 75 -3.98 -3.68 6.24
CA PHE A 75 -4.32 -4.58 7.34
C PHE A 75 -4.86 -3.82 8.55
N TYR A 76 -5.73 -4.47 9.31
CA TYR A 76 -6.19 -4.00 10.62
C TYR A 76 -5.44 -4.67 11.77
N ARG A 77 -4.87 -5.85 11.49
CA ARG A 77 -4.05 -6.66 12.40
C ARG A 77 -3.00 -7.36 11.57
N VAL A 78 -1.79 -7.53 12.13
CA VAL A 78 -0.63 -8.09 11.40
C VAL A 78 -0.90 -9.46 10.76
N ARG A 79 -1.79 -10.28 11.34
CA ARG A 79 -2.13 -11.62 10.79
C ARG A 79 -3.20 -11.59 9.70
N GLN A 80 -3.75 -10.42 9.38
CA GLN A 80 -4.88 -10.26 8.49
C GLN A 80 -4.56 -9.15 7.49
N THR A 81 -3.76 -9.54 6.49
CA THR A 81 -3.29 -8.65 5.43
C THR A 81 -4.07 -8.89 4.15
N TYR A 82 -4.38 -7.81 3.46
CA TYR A 82 -5.16 -7.79 2.23
C TYR A 82 -4.37 -7.08 1.15
N GLY A 83 -4.36 -7.66 -0.06
CA GLY A 83 -3.86 -7.01 -1.26
C GLY A 83 -5.00 -6.41 -2.08
N THR A 84 -4.64 -5.75 -3.17
CA THR A 84 -5.62 -5.20 -4.13
C THR A 84 -6.15 -6.22 -5.14
N GLY A 85 -5.58 -7.43 -5.17
CA GLY A 85 -5.82 -8.44 -6.20
C GLY A 85 -4.98 -8.24 -7.47
N ILE A 86 -4.23 -7.16 -7.57
CA ILE A 86 -3.23 -6.91 -8.61
C ILE A 86 -1.85 -7.19 -8.00
N GLU A 87 -1.05 -8.01 -8.67
CA GLU A 87 0.27 -8.40 -8.16
C GLU A 87 1.22 -7.20 -8.09
N GLU A 88 1.26 -6.39 -9.15
CA GLU A 88 2.17 -5.27 -9.27
C GLU A 88 1.59 -4.18 -10.19
N TYR A 89 1.82 -2.92 -9.82
CA TYR A 89 1.44 -1.73 -10.56
C TYR A 89 2.68 -1.07 -11.16
N ASP A 90 2.49 -0.33 -12.25
CA ASP A 90 3.53 0.45 -12.92
C ASP A 90 3.46 1.95 -12.63
N ASP A 91 2.35 2.38 -12.01
CA ASP A 91 2.12 3.73 -11.51
C ASP A 91 1.76 3.72 -10.01
N LEU A 92 2.35 4.64 -9.25
CA LEU A 92 2.11 4.72 -7.81
C LEU A 92 0.70 5.24 -7.49
N GLY A 93 0.20 6.20 -8.29
CA GLY A 93 -1.12 6.76 -8.11
C GLY A 93 -2.20 5.69 -8.25
N ASP A 94 -2.12 4.87 -9.29
CA ASP A 94 -3.04 3.75 -9.51
C ASP A 94 -2.96 2.70 -8.39
N CYS A 95 -1.75 2.42 -7.90
CA CYS A 95 -1.55 1.53 -6.75
C CYS A 95 -2.27 2.08 -5.51
N VAL A 96 -2.00 3.33 -5.12
CA VAL A 96 -2.57 3.96 -3.92
C VAL A 96 -4.09 4.12 -4.05
N LEU A 97 -4.57 4.59 -5.20
CA LEU A 97 -6.00 4.79 -5.46
C LEU A 97 -6.77 3.47 -5.41
N THR A 98 -6.24 2.43 -6.03
CA THR A 98 -6.88 1.11 -5.99
C THR A 98 -6.86 0.55 -4.57
N LEU A 99 -5.75 0.72 -3.84
CA LEU A 99 -5.60 0.23 -2.48
C LEU A 99 -6.66 0.83 -1.53
N VAL A 100 -6.86 2.15 -1.55
CA VAL A 100 -7.88 2.80 -0.70
C VAL A 100 -9.31 2.47 -1.14
N ARG A 101 -9.55 2.20 -2.43
CA ARG A 101 -10.86 1.75 -2.94
C ARG A 101 -11.18 0.34 -2.45
N VAL A 102 -10.27 -0.60 -2.65
CA VAL A 102 -10.44 -2.00 -2.21
C VAL A 102 -10.63 -2.07 -0.69
N GLN A 103 -9.89 -1.27 0.07
CA GLN A 103 -10.07 -1.18 1.52
C GLN A 103 -11.47 -0.65 1.88
N SER A 104 -11.97 0.37 1.17
CA SER A 104 -13.32 0.89 1.36
C SER A 104 -14.40 -0.16 1.10
N ASP A 105 -14.21 -1.01 0.09
CA ASP A 105 -15.15 -2.07 -0.26
C ASP A 105 -15.09 -3.21 0.76
N HIS A 106 -13.90 -3.52 1.28
CA HIS A 106 -13.74 -4.45 2.40
C HIS A 106 -14.49 -3.97 3.65
N GLU A 107 -14.42 -2.69 4.01
CA GLU A 107 -15.19 -2.12 5.13
C GLU A 107 -16.69 -2.26 4.94
N ARG A 108 -17.20 -2.01 3.73
CA ARG A 108 -18.62 -2.17 3.39
C ARG A 108 -19.08 -3.62 3.54
N ALA A 109 -18.32 -4.56 2.98
CA ALA A 109 -18.63 -5.98 3.07
C ALA A 109 -18.64 -6.48 4.53
N GLN A 110 -17.66 -6.06 5.33
CA GLN A 110 -17.57 -6.43 6.75
C GLN A 110 -18.63 -5.75 7.63
N GLY A 111 -19.09 -4.54 7.26
CA GLY A 111 -20.22 -3.88 7.92
C GLY A 111 -21.52 -4.65 7.70
N GLN A 112 -21.78 -5.06 6.45
CA GLN A 112 -22.99 -5.79 6.06
C GLN A 112 -23.11 -7.18 6.71
N GLU A 113 -21.99 -7.89 6.95
CA GLU A 113 -21.98 -9.17 7.68
C GLU A 113 -22.39 -9.02 9.15
N LYS A 114 -22.17 -7.86 9.78
CA LYS A 114 -22.53 -7.62 11.20
C LYS A 114 -23.99 -7.19 11.37
N GLU A 115 -24.65 -6.78 10.29
CA GLU A 115 -26.05 -6.32 10.28
C GLU A 115 -27.04 -7.39 9.78
N SER A 116 -26.57 -8.61 9.49
CA SER A 116 -27.44 -9.75 9.19
C SER A 116 -27.97 -10.38 10.50
N PRO A 117 -29.29 -10.38 10.76
CA PRO A 117 -29.89 -10.94 11.97
C PRO A 117 -29.86 -12.47 12.06
#